data_AF-A0A841M9Q6-F1
#
_entry.id   AF-A0A841M9Q6-F1
#
_cell.length_a   1.000
_cell.length_b   1.000
_cell.length_c   1.000
_cell.angle_alpha   90.00
_cell.angle_beta   90.00
_cell.angle_gamma   90.00
#
_symmetry.space_group_name_H-M   'P 1'
#
loop_
_entity.id
_entity.type
_entity.pdbx_description
1 polymer ?
#
loop_
_entity_poly.entity_id
_entity_poly.type
_entity_poly.pdbx_seq_one_letter_code
_entity_poly.pdbx_strand_id
1 'polypeptide(L)'
;MDVNISSVEVFTHVRVIIGIVLGLSISRLLTGVCRIIQHPQRQNIYLIHLGWVLFTFLTVVHFWWYELYLNQTLVWRFEAYLFLIFFASLHFLACSLLLPDNMEGYSGFQHYFTSQRGWFFAF
;
A
#
# COMPACT_ATOMS: atom_id res chain seq x y z
N MET A 1 -7.32 -18.81 35.13
CA MET A 1 -7.84 -19.52 33.95
C MET A 1 -7.16 -18.88 32.76
N ASP A 2 -6.02 -19.42 32.36
CA ASP A 2 -5.27 -18.88 31.24
C ASP A 2 -6.01 -19.29 29.97
N VAL A 3 -6.69 -18.31 29.35
CA VAL A 3 -7.38 -18.53 28.07
C VAL A 3 -6.29 -18.84 27.06
N ASN A 4 -6.14 -20.11 26.72
CA ASN A 4 -5.20 -20.57 25.72
C ASN A 4 -5.78 -20.20 24.35
N ILE A 5 -5.53 -18.96 23.92
CA ILE A 5 -5.98 -18.45 22.62
C ILE A 5 -5.39 -19.34 21.54
N SER A 6 -6.23 -19.89 20.67
CA SER A 6 -5.75 -20.76 19.61
C SER A 6 -4.92 -19.94 18.60
N SER A 7 -3.83 -20.52 18.10
CA SER A 7 -2.97 -19.87 17.09
C SER A 7 -3.75 -19.45 15.84
N VAL A 8 -4.84 -20.17 15.52
CA VAL A 8 -5.75 -19.89 14.41
C VAL A 8 -6.57 -18.62 14.63
N GLU A 9 -7.07 -18.37 15.85
CA GLU A 9 -7.81 -17.14 16.19
C GLU A 9 -6.90 -15.93 16.13
N VAL A 10 -5.67 -16.03 16.66
CA VAL A 10 -4.66 -14.96 16.58
C VAL A 10 -4.36 -14.65 15.11
N PHE A 11 -4.06 -15.66 14.31
CA PHE A 11 -3.80 -15.47 12.88
C PHE A 11 -4.97 -14.76 12.17
N THR A 12 -6.20 -15.23 12.43
CA THR A 12 -7.40 -14.65 11.81
C THR A 12 -7.57 -13.18 12.18
N HIS A 13 -7.35 -12.83 13.45
CA HIS A 13 -7.44 -11.44 13.91
C HIS A 13 -6.40 -10.55 13.23
N VAL A 14 -5.14 -11.00 13.17
CA VAL A 14 -4.05 -10.28 12.51
C VAL A 14 -4.33 -10.07 11.03
N ARG A 15 -4.81 -11.13 10.35
CA ARG A 15 -5.13 -11.10 8.93
C ARG A 15 -6.23 -10.10 8.58
N VAL A 16 -7.24 -9.97 9.45
CA VAL A 16 -8.30 -8.96 9.27
C VAL A 16 -7.71 -7.56 9.30
N ILE A 17 -6.86 -7.25 10.29
CA ILE A 17 -6.25 -5.92 10.43
C ILE A 17 -5.35 -5.59 9.22
N ILE A 18 -4.49 -6.53 8.81
CA ILE A 18 -3.62 -6.36 7.64
C ILE A 18 -4.47 -6.17 6.38
N GLY A 19 -5.50 -7.00 6.19
CA GLY A 19 -6.44 -6.88 5.08
C GLY A 19 -7.11 -5.51 4.98
N ILE A 20 -7.47 -4.91 6.12
CA ILE A 20 -8.04 -3.55 6.17
C ILE A 20 -7.02 -2.52 5.68
N VAL A 21 -5.76 -2.56 6.17
CA VAL A 21 -4.71 -1.61 5.78
C VAL A 21 -4.36 -1.75 4.29
N LEU A 22 -4.23 -2.97 3.78
CA LEU A 22 -3.98 -3.22 2.36
C LEU A 22 -5.17 -2.82 1.49
N GLY A 23 -6.40 -3.06 1.96
CA GLY A 23 -7.63 -2.60 1.29
C GLY A 23 -7.67 -1.08 1.14
N LEU A 24 -7.33 -0.33 2.19
CA LEU A 24 -7.21 1.13 2.11
C LEU A 24 -6.14 1.58 1.11
N SER A 25 -5.00 0.89 1.07
CA SER A 25 -3.93 1.15 0.11
C SER A 25 -4.41 0.97 -1.34
N ILE A 26 -5.13 -0.13 -1.61
CA ILE A 26 -5.76 -0.39 -2.91
C ILE A 26 -6.80 0.69 -3.25
N SER A 27 -7.68 1.04 -2.31
CA SER A 27 -8.68 2.10 -2.53
C SER A 27 -8.04 3.43 -2.88
N ARG A 28 -6.91 3.78 -2.26
CA ARG A 28 -6.14 4.99 -2.61
C ARG A 28 -5.61 4.93 -4.03
N LEU A 29 -4.99 3.82 -4.43
CA LEU A 29 -4.49 3.64 -5.79
C LEU A 29 -5.61 3.77 -6.83
N LEU A 30 -6.74 3.08 -6.61
CA LEU A 30 -7.89 3.13 -7.51
C LEU A 30 -8.50 4.54 -7.59
N THR A 31 -8.63 5.23 -6.46
CA THR A 31 -9.15 6.61 -6.41
C THR A 31 -8.25 7.55 -7.19
N GLY A 32 -6.93 7.41 -7.03
CA GLY A 32 -5.95 8.18 -7.79
C GLY A 32 -6.03 7.93 -9.30
N VAL A 33 -6.17 6.66 -9.72
CA VAL A 33 -6.39 6.30 -11.13
C VAL A 33 -7.70 6.90 -11.68
N CYS A 34 -8.80 6.81 -10.93
CA CYS A 34 -10.07 7.42 -11.31
C CYS A 34 -9.94 8.94 -11.54
N ARG A 35 -9.19 9.65 -10.68
CA ARG A 35 -8.94 11.10 -10.83
C ARG A 35 -8.19 11.42 -12.13
N ILE A 36 -7.20 10.61 -12.50
CA ILE A 36 -6.45 10.77 -13.76
C ILE A 36 -7.37 10.59 -14.96
N ILE A 37 -8.23 9.57 -14.93
CA ILE A 37 -9.21 9.29 -16.00
C ILE A 37 -10.26 10.40 -16.11
N GLN A 38 -10.72 10.95 -14.98
CA GLN A 38 -11.76 11.99 -14.94
C GLN A 38 -11.24 13.38 -15.36
N HIS A 39 -9.96 13.68 -15.18
CA HIS A 39 -9.37 14.99 -15.50
C HIS A 39 -8.21 14.93 -16.52
N PRO A 40 -8.46 14.49 -17.77
CA PRO A 40 -7.42 14.33 -18.80
C PRO A 40 -6.80 15.66 -19.28
N GLN A 41 -7.50 16.80 -19.13
CA GLN A 41 -7.11 18.09 -19.72
C GLN A 41 -6.08 18.91 -18.92
N ARG A 42 -5.74 18.52 -17.70
CA ARG A 42 -4.75 19.24 -16.86
C ARG A 42 -3.50 18.44 -16.53
N GLN A 43 -3.45 17.17 -16.92
CA GLN A 43 -2.40 16.25 -16.49
C GLN A 43 -1.77 15.65 -17.73
N ASN A 44 -0.52 16.04 -18.00
CA ASN A 44 0.30 15.40 -19.02
C ASN A 44 0.57 13.97 -18.51
N ILE A 45 -0.28 13.01 -18.89
CA ILE A 45 -0.30 11.64 -18.37
C ILE A 45 1.03 10.98 -18.76
N TYR A 46 1.97 10.93 -17.81
CA TYR A 46 3.21 10.19 -17.97
C TYR A 46 2.87 8.70 -17.81
N LEU A 47 2.78 7.97 -18.93
CA LEU A 47 2.52 6.52 -18.95
C LEU A 47 3.46 5.74 -18.01
N ILE A 48 4.70 6.23 -17.83
CA ILE A 48 5.66 5.64 -16.88
C ILE A 48 5.14 5.66 -15.43
N HIS A 49 4.42 6.71 -15.04
CA HIS A 49 3.87 6.87 -13.71
C HIS A 49 2.72 5.89 -13.50
N LEU A 50 1.87 5.68 -14.52
CA LEU A 50 0.81 4.68 -14.45
C LEU A 50 1.39 3.25 -14.35
N GLY A 51 2.54 3.00 -15.00
CA GLY A 51 3.31 1.77 -14.81
C GLY A 51 3.73 1.54 -13.36
N TRP A 52 4.21 2.57 -12.66
CA TRP A 52 4.56 2.49 -11.23
C TRP A 52 3.35 2.32 -10.32
N VAL A 53 2.21 2.96 -10.64
CA VAL A 53 0.93 2.73 -9.93
C VAL A 53 0.56 1.25 -10.03
N LEU A 54 0.60 0.68 -11.23
CA LEU A 54 0.25 -0.72 -11.47
C LEU A 54 1.23 -1.67 -10.79
N PHE A 55 2.53 -1.38 -10.86
CA PHE A 55 3.55 -2.16 -10.15
C PHE A 55 3.29 -2.19 -8.64
N THR A 56 3.04 -1.02 -8.03
CA THR A 56 2.75 -0.90 -6.59
C THR A 56 1.46 -1.65 -6.23
N PHE A 57 0.42 -1.55 -7.07
CA PHE A 57 -0.82 -2.31 -6.90
C PHE A 57 -0.55 -3.82 -6.89
N LEU A 58 0.24 -4.31 -7.85
CA LEU A 58 0.61 -5.72 -7.93
C LEU A 58 1.44 -6.15 -6.72
N THR A 59 2.34 -5.31 -6.21
CA THR A 59 3.11 -5.59 -4.99
C THR A 59 2.19 -5.72 -3.77
N VAL A 60 1.21 -4.83 -3.61
CA VAL A 60 0.21 -4.92 -2.52
C VAL A 60 -0.60 -6.22 -2.62
N VAL A 61 -1.08 -6.57 -3.82
CA VAL A 61 -1.84 -7.81 -4.05
C VAL A 61 -0.95 -9.05 -3.82
N HIS A 62 0.30 -9.00 -4.27
CA HIS A 62 1.26 -10.09 -4.06
C HIS A 62 1.57 -10.28 -2.57
N PHE A 63 1.78 -9.19 -1.83
CA PHE A 63 1.99 -9.23 -0.39
C PHE A 63 0.76 -9.80 0.33
N TRP A 64 -0.44 -9.36 -0.04
CA TRP A 64 -1.69 -9.90 0.49
C TRP A 64 -1.86 -11.40 0.20
N TRP A 65 -1.50 -11.84 -1.01
CA TRP A 65 -1.54 -13.25 -1.38
C TRP A 65 -0.50 -14.07 -0.60
N TYR A 66 0.71 -13.54 -0.42
CA TYR A 66 1.80 -14.20 0.29
C TYR A 66 1.50 -14.41 1.78
N GLU A 67 0.68 -13.55 2.39
CA GLU A 67 0.16 -13.72 3.76
C GLU A 67 -0.48 -15.09 4.01
N LEU A 68 -1.15 -15.67 3.00
CA LEU A 68 -1.74 -17.01 3.10
C LEU A 68 -0.69 -18.12 3.27
N TYR A 69 0.49 -17.93 2.68
CA TYR A 69 1.59 -18.89 2.74
C TYR A 69 2.36 -18.78 4.07
N LEU A 70 2.45 -17.58 4.64
CA LEU A 70 3.06 -17.30 5.94
C LEU A 70 2.39 -18.08 7.10
N ASN A 71 1.09 -18.36 6.98
CA ASN A 71 0.34 -19.15 7.97
C ASN A 71 0.93 -20.54 8.24
N GLN A 72 1.61 -21.16 7.26
CA GLN A 72 2.14 -22.51 7.41
C GLN A 72 3.52 -22.56 8.09
N THR A 73 4.24 -21.43 8.15
CA THR A 73 5.67 -21.42 8.48
C THR A 73 6.01 -20.58 9.71
N LEU A 74 5.14 -19.64 10.09
CA LEU A 74 5.48 -18.64 11.11
C LEU A 74 4.83 -18.92 12.46
N VAL A 75 5.64 -18.88 13.52
CA VAL A 75 5.14 -18.88 14.89
C VAL A 75 4.61 -17.49 15.20
N TRP A 76 3.28 -17.36 15.31
CA TRP A 76 2.61 -16.09 15.58
C TRP A 76 2.99 -15.53 16.95
N ARG A 77 3.95 -14.60 16.97
CA ARG A 77 4.37 -13.81 18.13
C ARG A 77 4.00 -12.36 17.92
N PHE A 78 3.88 -11.61 19.01
CA PHE A 78 3.57 -10.17 18.99
C PHE A 78 4.55 -9.36 18.11
N GLU A 79 5.81 -9.76 18.04
CA GLU A 79 6.84 -9.14 17.20
C GLU A 79 6.51 -9.26 15.70
N ALA A 80 6.05 -10.43 15.26
CA ALA A 80 5.65 -10.67 13.87
C ALA A 80 4.43 -9.81 13.48
N TYR A 81 3.51 -9.61 14.43
CA TYR A 81 2.36 -8.73 14.25
C TYR A 81 2.77 -7.26 14.03
N LEU A 82 3.62 -6.72 14.89
CA LEU A 82 4.13 -5.35 14.74
C LEU A 82 4.87 -5.18 13.42
N PHE A 83 5.68 -6.17 13.03
CA PHE A 83 6.40 -6.15 11.76
C PHE A 83 5.45 -6.11 10.56
N LEU A 84 4.40 -6.95 10.54
CA LEU A 84 3.44 -6.98 9.43
C LEU A 84 2.60 -5.70 9.33
N ILE A 85 2.14 -5.14 10.45
CA ILE A 85 1.42 -3.86 10.44
C ILE A 85 2.31 -2.73 9.98
N PHE A 86 3.55 -2.68 10.47
CA PHE A 86 4.52 -1.70 10.00
C PHE A 86 4.70 -1.80 8.49
N PHE A 87 4.94 -3.00 7.97
CA PHE A 87 5.15 -3.23 6.54
C PHE A 87 3.91 -2.93 5.68
N ALA A 88 2.70 -3.25 6.16
CA ALA A 88 1.45 -2.87 5.50
C ALA A 88 1.25 -1.34 5.48
N SER A 89 1.66 -0.65 6.56
CA SER A 89 1.63 0.81 6.63
C SER A 89 2.62 1.44 5.64
N LEU A 90 3.78 0.82 5.40
CA LEU A 90 4.72 1.26 4.37
C LEU A 90 4.14 1.15 2.97
N HIS A 91 3.38 0.09 2.68
CA HIS A 91 2.64 -0.02 1.42
C HIS A 91 1.61 1.08 1.26
N PHE A 92 0.85 1.39 2.32
CA PHE A 92 -0.09 2.51 2.31
C PHE A 92 0.62 3.85 2.05
N LEU A 93 1.73 4.10 2.73
CA LEU A 93 2.53 5.31 2.53
C LEU A 93 3.07 5.39 1.10
N ALA A 94 3.59 4.29 0.56
CA ALA A 94 4.04 4.23 -0.83
C ALA A 94 2.90 4.60 -1.79
N CYS A 95 1.69 4.05 -1.59
CA CYS A 95 0.51 4.39 -2.39
C CYS A 95 0.13 5.86 -2.27
N SER A 96 0.15 6.41 -1.06
CA SER A 96 -0.23 7.80 -0.77
C SER A 96 0.78 8.81 -1.29
N LEU A 97 2.07 8.48 -1.30
CA LEU A 97 3.12 9.32 -1.87
C LEU A 97 3.07 9.29 -3.40
N LEU A 98 2.76 8.13 -3.97
CA LEU A 98 2.68 7.94 -5.41
C LEU A 98 1.48 8.68 -6.02
N LEU A 99 0.37 8.81 -5.29
CA LEU A 99 -0.80 9.59 -5.71
C LEU A 99 -1.15 10.63 -4.63
N PRO A 100 -0.60 11.85 -4.72
CA PRO A 100 -0.90 12.89 -3.75
C PRO A 100 -2.37 13.31 -3.79
N ASP A 101 -2.97 13.48 -2.61
CA ASP A 101 -4.39 13.86 -2.47
C ASP A 101 -4.68 15.28 -2.98
N ASN A 102 -3.72 16.21 -2.83
CA ASN A 102 -3.83 17.60 -3.23
C ASN A 102 -2.59 18.04 -4.02
N MET A 103 -2.80 18.54 -5.24
CA MET A 103 -1.79 19.20 -6.07
C MET A 103 -1.90 20.73 -6.00
N GLU A 104 -2.60 21.28 -5.01
CA GLU A 104 -2.75 22.73 -4.84
C GLU A 104 -1.38 23.38 -4.63
N GLY A 105 -0.91 24.14 -5.63
CA GLY A 105 0.36 24.86 -5.60
C GLY A 105 1.45 24.34 -6.55
N TYR A 106 1.27 23.20 -7.22
CA TYR A 106 2.21 22.69 -8.21
C TYR A 106 1.66 22.80 -9.64
N SER A 107 2.45 23.38 -10.55
CA SER A 107 2.08 23.62 -11.96
C SER A 107 2.04 22.35 -12.83
N GLY A 108 2.39 21.19 -12.27
CA GLY A 108 2.26 19.88 -12.93
C GLY A 108 2.97 18.74 -12.19
N PHE A 109 2.58 17.49 -12.50
CA PHE A 109 3.16 16.26 -11.92
C PHE A 109 4.68 16.18 -12.05
N GLN A 110 5.27 16.79 -13.09
CA GLN A 110 6.69 16.68 -13.42
C GLN A 110 7.60 17.28 -12.34
N HIS A 111 7.21 18.42 -11.73
CA HIS A 111 7.97 19.02 -10.63
C HIS A 111 7.80 18.27 -9.31
N TYR A 112 6.64 17.67 -9.07
CA TYR A 112 6.37 16.87 -7.87
C TYR A 112 7.14 15.54 -7.90
N PHE A 113 7.10 14.83 -9.03
CA PHE A 113 7.79 13.55 -9.22
C PHE A 113 9.32 13.71 -9.15
N THR A 114 9.87 14.84 -9.61
CA THR A 114 11.32 15.09 -9.56
C THR A 114 11.80 15.40 -8.14
N SER A 115 10.95 15.98 -7.28
CA SER A 115 11.27 16.27 -5.87
C SER A 115 11.16 15.01 -4.99
N GLN A 116 10.20 14.12 -5.26
CA GLN A 116 9.95 12.93 -4.44
C GLN A 116 10.67 11.66 -4.91
N ARG A 117 11.34 11.71 -6.07
CA ARG A 117 12.18 10.62 -6.60
C ARG A 117 13.18 10.07 -5.57
N GLY A 118 13.74 10.92 -4.72
CA GLY A 118 14.70 10.50 -3.69
C GLY A 118 14.12 9.59 -2.62
N TRP A 119 12.81 9.69 -2.33
CA TRP A 119 12.16 8.89 -1.28
C TRP A 119 11.56 7.59 -1.80
N PHE A 120 11.09 7.56 -3.06
CA PHE A 120 10.60 6.34 -3.70
C PHE A 120 11.70 5.28 -3.90
N PHE A 121 12.95 5.71 -4.16
CA PHE A 121 14.12 4.82 -4.30
C PHE A 121 14.90 4.60 -2.98
N ALA A 122 14.50 5.24 -1.89
CA ALA A 122 15.12 5.03 -0.57
C ALA A 122 14.50 3.85 0.21
N PHE A 123 13.45 3.24 -0.36
CA PHE A 123 12.79 2.05 0.17
C PHE A 123 13.43 0.76 -0.33
#